data_AF-A0A398AVT1-F1
#
_entry.id   AF-A0A398AVT1-F1
#
_cell.length_a   1.000
_cell.length_b   1.000
_cell.length_c   1.000
_cell.angle_alpha   90.00
_cell.angle_beta   90.00
_cell.angle_gamma   90.00
#
_symmetry.space_group_name_H-M   'P 1'
#
loop_
_entity.id
_entity.type
_entity.pdbx_description
1 polymer ?
#
loop_
_entity_poly.entity_id
_entity_poly.type
_entity_poly.pdbx_seq_one_letter_code
_entity_poly.pdbx_strand_id
1 'polypeptide(L)'
;LKWLKDRVEKNDVEGLSDDIRCLALGPSEKVVKYSSYNINGYKFRASGRDDGLKTQNIGVYVNANMVRDIAYYGKLVEVIELNYYETFRIVLFKCKWADSRSSRGYKHDVYGHNMVNFDRLLHTGDEEEDEPYVLASQAKMMYYVEDPCEQGWNISVHVQPRDLYDMGDSSPS
;
A
#
# COMPACT_ATOMS: atom_id res chain seq x y z
N LEU A 1 20.24 -9.19 2.87
CA LEU A 1 20.63 -9.30 1.44
C LEU A 1 22.07 -9.75 1.17
N LYS A 2 22.96 -9.85 2.18
CA LYS A 2 24.37 -10.26 1.95
C LYS A 2 24.53 -11.59 1.23
N TRP A 3 23.69 -12.58 1.55
CA TRP A 3 23.70 -13.90 0.90
C TRP A 3 23.48 -13.83 -0.62
N LEU A 4 22.60 -12.93 -1.09
CA LEU A 4 22.26 -12.81 -2.51
C LEU A 4 23.43 -12.18 -3.27
N LYS A 5 24.00 -11.11 -2.71
CA LYS A 5 25.20 -10.46 -3.24
C LYS A 5 26.36 -11.44 -3.35
N ASP A 6 26.68 -12.15 -2.27
CA ASP A 6 27.77 -13.13 -2.25
C ASP A 6 27.58 -14.24 -3.31
N ARG A 7 26.33 -14.66 -3.56
CA ARG A 7 26.00 -15.71 -4.52
C ARG A 7 26.04 -15.24 -5.97
N VAL A 8 25.66 -13.99 -6.24
CA VAL A 8 25.80 -13.36 -7.57
C VAL A 8 27.28 -13.10 -7.87
N GLU A 9 28.06 -12.62 -6.91
CA GLU A 9 29.50 -12.33 -7.09
C GLU A 9 30.33 -13.58 -7.36
N LYS A 10 29.99 -14.71 -6.73
CA LYS A 10 30.63 -16.00 -6.99
C LYS A 10 30.27 -16.61 -8.35
N ASN A 11 29.26 -16.05 -9.03
CA ASN A 11 28.76 -16.55 -10.31
C ASN A 11 28.36 -18.04 -10.24
N ASP A 12 27.96 -18.51 -9.06
CA ASP A 12 27.59 -19.91 -8.75
C ASP A 12 26.31 -20.38 -9.48
N VAL A 13 25.67 -19.50 -10.24
CA VAL A 13 24.43 -19.74 -10.98
C VAL A 13 24.60 -19.22 -12.41
N GLU A 14 24.60 -20.14 -13.38
CA GLU A 14 24.60 -19.78 -14.79
C GLU A 14 23.24 -19.17 -15.19
N GLY A 15 23.26 -18.22 -16.12
CA GLY A 15 22.04 -17.62 -16.69
C GLY A 15 21.34 -16.56 -15.83
N LEU A 16 22.01 -15.97 -14.83
CA LEU A 16 21.45 -14.86 -14.05
C LEU A 16 21.15 -13.65 -14.93
N SER A 17 19.91 -13.15 -14.88
CA SER A 17 19.51 -11.92 -15.56
C SER A 17 20.15 -10.68 -14.92
N ASP A 18 20.24 -9.61 -15.69
CA ASP A 18 20.74 -8.31 -15.22
C ASP A 18 19.89 -7.74 -14.07
N ASP A 19 18.58 -8.04 -14.05
CA ASP A 19 17.68 -7.65 -12.96
C ASP A 19 18.09 -8.28 -11.62
N ILE A 20 18.42 -9.57 -11.60
CA ILE A 20 18.86 -10.25 -10.37
C ILE A 20 20.21 -9.71 -9.90
N ARG A 21 21.11 -9.41 -10.85
CA ARG A 21 22.40 -8.76 -10.55
C ARG A 21 22.18 -7.38 -9.93
N CYS A 22 21.26 -6.58 -10.48
CA CYS A 22 20.92 -5.26 -9.94
C CYS A 22 20.24 -5.35 -8.57
N LEU A 23 19.32 -6.30 -8.36
CA LEU A 23 18.70 -6.53 -7.04
C LEU A 23 19.75 -6.87 -5.97
N ALA A 24 20.77 -7.64 -6.33
CA ALA A 24 21.85 -8.03 -5.41
C ALA A 24 22.73 -6.84 -4.99
N LEU A 25 22.88 -5.84 -5.86
CA LEU A 25 23.58 -4.58 -5.56
C LEU A 25 22.75 -3.66 -4.65
N GLY A 26 21.43 -3.82 -4.64
CA GLY A 26 20.50 -2.93 -3.96
C GLY A 26 20.15 -1.69 -4.80
N PRO A 27 19.20 -0.86 -4.35
CA PRO A 27 18.83 0.36 -5.05
C PRO A 27 19.96 1.39 -5.00
N SER A 28 19.92 2.36 -5.92
CA SER A 28 20.73 3.57 -5.84
C SER A 28 20.47 4.30 -4.52
N GLU A 29 21.51 4.95 -3.98
CA GLU A 29 21.42 5.77 -2.76
C GLU A 29 20.44 6.95 -2.91
N LYS A 30 20.14 7.34 -4.15
CA LYS A 30 19.19 8.42 -4.44
C LYS A 30 17.77 7.85 -4.57
N VAL A 31 16.86 8.43 -3.79
CA VAL A 31 15.45 8.10 -3.79
C VAL A 31 14.64 9.29 -4.29
N VAL A 32 13.64 9.03 -5.14
CA VAL A 32 12.66 10.04 -5.56
C VAL A 32 11.41 9.91 -4.71
N LYS A 33 10.86 11.04 -4.26
CA LYS A 33 9.63 11.09 -3.46
C LYS A 33 8.54 11.80 -4.23
N TYR A 34 7.33 11.25 -4.18
CA TYR A 34 6.16 11.83 -4.84
C TYR A 34 5.08 12.22 -3.84
N SER A 35 4.41 13.33 -4.10
CA SER A 35 3.24 13.77 -3.33
C SER A 35 1.93 13.08 -3.77
N SER A 36 1.92 12.52 -4.97
CA SER A 36 0.79 11.79 -5.53
C SER A 36 1.27 10.81 -6.58
N TYR A 37 0.56 9.70 -6.75
CA TYR A 37 0.95 8.66 -7.68
C TYR A 37 -0.27 8.04 -8.36
N ASN A 38 -0.19 7.86 -9.68
CA ASN A 38 -1.25 7.23 -10.46
C ASN A 38 -0.89 5.77 -10.74
N ILE A 39 -1.76 4.84 -10.39
CA ILE A 39 -1.59 3.41 -10.67
C ILE A 39 -2.94 2.69 -10.67
N ASN A 40 -3.12 1.72 -11.56
CA ASN A 40 -4.34 0.89 -11.64
C ASN A 40 -5.66 1.70 -11.69
N GLY A 41 -5.68 2.82 -12.41
CA GLY A 41 -6.86 3.70 -12.50
C GLY A 41 -7.16 4.55 -11.25
N TYR A 42 -6.26 4.52 -10.25
CA TYR A 42 -6.35 5.32 -9.04
C TYR A 42 -5.31 6.45 -9.02
N LYS A 43 -5.65 7.57 -8.38
CA LYS A 43 -4.73 8.67 -8.08
C LYS A 43 -4.56 8.83 -6.57
N PHE A 44 -3.53 8.19 -6.02
CA PHE A 44 -3.19 8.27 -4.60
C PHE A 44 -2.51 9.61 -4.28
N ARG A 45 -2.70 10.10 -3.05
CA ARG A 45 -2.05 11.30 -2.51
C ARG A 45 -1.43 10.99 -1.16
N ALA A 46 -0.24 11.51 -0.92
CA ALA A 46 0.47 11.37 0.35
C ALA A 46 -0.06 12.38 1.39
N SER A 47 -0.24 11.94 2.64
CA SER A 47 -0.93 12.71 3.68
C SER A 47 -0.26 14.04 4.09
N GLY A 48 1.02 14.27 3.77
CA GLY A 48 1.73 15.52 4.06
C GLY A 48 1.19 16.79 3.38
N ARG A 49 0.16 16.67 2.52
CA ARG A 49 -0.57 17.81 1.90
C ARG A 49 -2.08 17.83 2.16
N ASP A 50 -2.64 16.86 2.88
CA ASP A 50 -4.10 16.68 2.98
C ASP A 50 -4.74 17.38 4.20
N ASP A 51 -4.00 18.17 4.98
CA ASP A 51 -4.56 19.06 6.00
C ASP A 51 -5.46 20.12 5.33
N GLY A 52 -6.75 19.80 5.23
CA GLY A 52 -7.80 20.71 4.73
C GLY A 52 -8.43 20.37 3.38
N LEU A 53 -8.08 19.24 2.72
CA LEU A 53 -8.72 18.86 1.45
C LEU A 53 -9.95 17.95 1.67
N LYS A 54 -11.04 18.24 0.92
CA LYS A 54 -12.33 17.52 1.02
C LYS A 54 -12.30 16.08 0.48
N THR A 55 -11.26 15.69 -0.28
CA THR A 55 -11.19 14.38 -0.96
C THR A 55 -10.02 13.56 -0.42
N GLN A 56 -10.31 12.50 0.32
CA GLN A 56 -9.29 11.65 0.97
C GLN A 56 -8.69 10.61 0.01
N ASN A 57 -7.81 10.98 -0.91
CA ASN A 57 -7.15 10.00 -1.79
C ASN A 57 -5.94 9.31 -1.12
N ILE A 58 -5.98 9.19 0.20
CA ILE A 58 -4.89 8.67 1.04
C ILE A 58 -5.13 7.22 1.47
N GLY A 59 -6.35 6.68 1.33
CA GLY A 59 -6.66 5.34 1.83
C GLY A 59 -6.09 4.24 0.95
N VAL A 60 -5.45 3.27 1.58
CA VAL A 60 -4.77 2.14 0.97
C VAL A 60 -5.33 0.84 1.55
N TYR A 61 -5.71 -0.06 0.66
CA TYR A 61 -6.13 -1.42 0.97
C TYR A 61 -5.20 -2.42 0.30
N VAL A 62 -4.80 -3.45 1.04
CA VAL A 62 -4.01 -4.57 0.51
C VAL A 62 -4.67 -5.85 0.99
N ASN A 63 -4.99 -6.75 0.06
CA ASN A 63 -5.40 -8.10 0.39
C ASN A 63 -4.22 -9.03 0.14
N ALA A 64 -3.69 -9.62 1.20
CA ALA A 64 -2.63 -10.62 1.15
C ALA A 64 -3.25 -11.99 0.83
N ASN A 65 -3.75 -12.12 -0.41
CA ASN A 65 -4.53 -13.27 -0.88
C ASN A 65 -3.69 -14.55 -1.07
N MET A 66 -2.37 -14.48 -0.85
CA MET A 66 -1.46 -15.57 -1.20
C MET A 66 -1.29 -16.63 -0.11
N VAL A 67 -1.69 -16.37 1.14
CA VAL A 67 -1.45 -17.34 2.24
C VAL A 67 -2.58 -17.44 3.26
N ARG A 68 -3.26 -16.33 3.62
CA ARG A 68 -4.13 -16.30 4.81
C ARG A 68 -5.41 -15.44 4.70
N ASP A 69 -5.72 -14.89 3.53
CA ASP A 69 -6.80 -13.91 3.33
C ASP A 69 -6.78 -12.78 4.38
N ILE A 70 -5.59 -12.21 4.59
CA ILE A 70 -5.39 -11.11 5.54
C ILE A 70 -5.54 -9.80 4.78
N ALA A 71 -6.40 -8.94 5.30
CA ALA A 71 -6.59 -7.58 4.81
C ALA A 71 -5.84 -6.56 5.68
N TYR A 72 -5.13 -5.65 5.02
CA TYR A 72 -4.46 -4.51 5.62
C TYR A 72 -5.12 -3.21 5.17
N TYR A 73 -5.34 -2.33 6.14
CA TYR A 73 -5.99 -1.05 5.98
C TYR A 73 -5.04 0.05 6.42
N GLY A 74 -4.71 0.97 5.52
CA GLY A 74 -3.67 1.95 5.76
C GLY A 74 -3.97 3.33 5.21
N LYS A 75 -3.28 4.32 5.76
CA LYS A 75 -3.22 5.68 5.21
C LYS A 75 -1.85 5.91 4.59
N LEU A 76 -1.83 6.31 3.32
CA LEU A 76 -0.63 6.66 2.58
C LEU A 76 0.02 7.91 3.19
N VAL A 77 1.26 7.73 3.65
CA VAL A 77 2.09 8.79 4.21
C VAL A 77 3.05 9.35 3.16
N GLU A 78 3.66 8.46 2.38
CA GLU A 78 4.71 8.85 1.44
C GLU A 78 4.76 7.88 0.26
N VAL A 79 5.11 8.38 -0.92
CA VAL A 79 5.41 7.56 -2.10
C VAL A 79 6.89 7.70 -2.41
N ILE A 80 7.57 6.56 -2.52
CA ILE A 80 9.00 6.43 -2.75
C ILE A 80 9.24 5.63 -4.03
N GLU A 81 10.10 6.12 -4.90
CA GLU A 81 10.61 5.37 -6.05
C GLU A 81 12.08 5.05 -5.85
N LEU A 82 12.37 3.75 -5.87
CA LEU A 82 13.70 3.18 -5.82
C LEU A 82 14.19 2.94 -7.24
N ASN A 83 15.34 3.51 -7.59
CA ASN A 83 15.98 3.35 -8.88
C ASN A 83 17.12 2.33 -8.78
N TYR A 84 17.06 1.25 -9.56
CA TYR A 84 18.12 0.25 -9.62
C TYR A 84 19.04 0.55 -10.80
N TYR A 85 19.79 1.65 -10.69
CA TYR A 85 20.80 2.09 -11.66
C TYR A 85 20.28 2.20 -13.11
N GLU A 86 19.06 2.72 -13.27
CA GLU A 86 18.33 2.84 -14.55
C GLU A 86 17.94 1.51 -15.22
N THR A 87 18.21 0.36 -14.61
CA THR A 87 17.76 -0.95 -15.12
C THR A 87 16.25 -1.10 -14.95
N PHE A 88 15.75 -0.85 -13.73
CA PHE A 88 14.33 -0.82 -13.42
C PHE A 88 14.05 0.05 -12.19
N ARG A 89 12.76 0.34 -11.97
CA ARG A 89 12.29 1.18 -10.87
C ARG A 89 11.19 0.46 -10.09
N ILE A 90 11.23 0.60 -8.78
CA ILE A 90 10.20 0.05 -7.87
C ILE A 90 9.57 1.20 -7.11
N VAL A 91 8.23 1.26 -7.13
CA VAL A 91 7.48 2.26 -6.37
C VAL A 91 6.87 1.62 -5.13
N LEU A 92 7.20 2.20 -3.98
CA LEU A 92 6.74 1.81 -2.66
C LEU A 92 5.84 2.90 -2.06
N PHE A 93 4.79 2.47 -1.41
CA PHE A 93 3.91 3.29 -0.58
C PHE A 93 4.27 3.06 0.88
N LYS A 94 4.68 4.12 1.58
CA LYS A 94 4.78 4.11 3.05
C LYS A 94 3.41 4.38 3.63
N CYS A 95 2.90 3.47 4.44
CA CYS A 95 1.57 3.57 5.03
C CYS A 95 1.63 3.53 6.56
N LYS A 96 0.65 4.20 7.18
CA LYS A 96 0.25 3.92 8.57
C LYS A 96 -0.84 2.86 8.53
N TRP A 97 -0.53 1.65 8.96
CA TRP A 97 -1.46 0.53 8.97
C TRP A 97 -2.24 0.48 10.29
N ALA A 98 -3.56 0.35 10.21
CA ALA A 98 -4.38 0.04 11.39
C ALA A 98 -4.08 -1.40 11.87
N ASP A 99 -4.14 -1.64 13.18
CA ASP A 99 -3.97 -2.96 13.76
C ASP A 99 -5.22 -3.83 13.55
N SER A 100 -5.30 -4.47 12.39
CA SER A 100 -6.43 -5.35 12.04
C SER A 100 -6.44 -6.69 12.78
N ARG A 101 -5.42 -6.95 13.62
CA ARG A 101 -5.30 -8.18 14.41
C ARG A 101 -6.03 -8.09 15.75
N SER A 102 -6.43 -6.89 16.16
CA SER A 102 -7.06 -6.62 17.44
C SER A 102 -8.45 -6.02 17.24
N SER A 103 -9.41 -6.41 18.11
CA SER A 103 -10.74 -5.78 18.17
C SER A 103 -10.70 -4.29 18.52
N ARG A 104 -9.54 -3.77 18.96
CA ARG A 104 -9.33 -2.34 19.22
C ARG A 104 -8.98 -1.55 17.97
N GLY A 105 -8.41 -2.20 16.95
CA GLY A 105 -8.00 -1.58 15.69
C GLY A 105 -8.90 -1.92 14.51
N TYR A 106 -9.68 -3.00 14.61
CA TYR A 106 -10.62 -3.44 13.57
C TYR A 106 -11.85 -4.12 14.17
N LYS A 107 -13.02 -3.83 13.61
CA LYS A 107 -14.28 -4.51 13.94
C LYS A 107 -15.27 -4.42 12.78
N HIS A 108 -16.38 -5.14 12.90
CA HIS A 108 -17.55 -4.91 12.05
C HIS A 108 -18.60 -4.13 12.85
N ASP A 109 -19.29 -3.20 12.19
CA ASP A 109 -20.46 -2.55 12.79
C ASP A 109 -21.69 -3.47 12.77
N VAL A 110 -22.82 -2.99 13.30
CA VAL A 110 -24.09 -3.72 13.33
C VAL A 110 -24.69 -3.98 11.94
N TYR A 111 -24.21 -3.28 10.92
CA TYR A 111 -24.63 -3.39 9.52
C TYR A 111 -23.64 -4.23 8.68
N GLY A 112 -22.56 -4.71 9.28
CA GLY A 112 -21.53 -5.53 8.62
C GLY A 112 -20.43 -4.74 7.91
N HIS A 113 -20.35 -3.42 8.09
CA HIS A 113 -19.26 -2.63 7.51
C HIS A 113 -17.94 -2.84 8.25
N ASN A 114 -16.85 -2.85 7.50
CA ASN A 114 -15.49 -2.91 8.04
C ASN A 114 -15.13 -1.56 8.68
N MET A 115 -14.87 -1.56 9.98
CA MET A 115 -14.44 -0.37 10.72
C MET A 115 -12.98 -0.50 11.14
N VAL A 116 -12.22 0.58 10.98
CA VAL A 116 -10.81 0.66 11.36
C VAL A 116 -10.55 1.85 12.28
N ASN A 117 -9.64 1.67 13.23
CA ASN A 117 -9.21 2.72 14.15
C ASN A 117 -7.72 3.02 13.93
N PHE A 118 -7.43 4.23 13.42
CA PHE A 118 -6.06 4.67 13.13
C PHE A 118 -5.29 5.18 14.34
N ASP A 119 -5.92 5.30 15.51
CA ASP A 119 -5.22 5.53 16.78
C ASP A 119 -4.61 4.22 17.33
N ARG A 120 -4.96 3.09 16.71
CA ARG A 120 -4.40 1.76 16.98
C ARG A 120 -3.65 1.28 15.75
N LEU A 121 -2.41 1.70 15.61
CA LEU A 121 -1.56 1.30 14.51
C LEU A 121 -0.95 -0.07 14.75
N LEU A 122 -0.76 -0.84 13.67
CA LEU A 122 -0.09 -2.14 13.66
C LEU A 122 1.35 -2.04 14.18
N HIS A 123 2.00 -0.92 13.85
CA HIS A 123 3.32 -0.50 14.26
C HIS A 123 3.45 1.02 14.18
N THR A 124 4.48 1.61 14.80
CA THR A 124 4.73 3.06 14.74
C THR A 124 5.30 3.49 13.38
N GLY A 125 6.00 2.59 12.70
CA GLY A 125 6.69 2.83 11.43
C GLY A 125 8.10 3.42 11.62
N ASP A 126 8.64 3.31 12.83
CA ASP A 126 9.90 3.92 13.28
C ASP A 126 10.96 2.88 13.67
N GLU A 127 10.57 1.63 13.92
CA GLU A 127 11.47 0.53 14.25
C GLU A 127 11.90 -0.25 12.99
N GLU A 128 13.07 -0.91 13.03
CA GLU A 128 13.57 -1.71 11.89
C GLU A 128 12.68 -2.93 11.57
N GLU A 129 11.95 -3.43 12.57
CA GLU A 129 11.01 -4.55 12.42
C GLU A 129 9.66 -4.11 11.85
N ASP A 130 9.41 -2.79 11.76
CA ASP A 130 8.20 -2.29 11.17
C ASP A 130 8.25 -2.47 9.66
N GLU A 131 7.18 -3.05 9.08
CA GLU A 131 7.01 -3.18 7.63
C GLU A 131 5.98 -2.16 7.11
N PRO A 132 6.28 -0.84 7.09
CA PRO A 132 5.32 0.19 6.68
C PRO A 132 5.13 0.26 5.16
N TYR A 133 5.95 -0.45 4.38
CA TYR A 133 6.01 -0.31 2.93
C TYR A 133 5.21 -1.40 2.22
N VAL A 134 4.48 -1.00 1.18
CA VAL A 134 3.87 -1.93 0.21
C VAL A 134 4.23 -1.51 -1.20
N LEU A 135 4.29 -2.47 -2.13
CA LEU A 135 4.39 -2.15 -3.56
C LEU A 135 3.14 -1.38 -4.01
N ALA A 136 3.34 -0.26 -4.72
CA ALA A 136 2.24 0.54 -5.24
C ALA A 136 1.30 -0.28 -6.15
N SER A 137 1.82 -1.30 -6.84
CA SER A 137 1.05 -2.19 -7.71
C SER A 137 0.08 -3.11 -6.97
N GLN A 138 0.33 -3.39 -5.69
CA GLN A 138 -0.51 -4.23 -4.84
C GLN A 138 -1.59 -3.42 -4.11
N ALA A 139 -1.45 -2.09 -4.07
CA ALA A 139 -2.36 -1.19 -3.39
C ALA A 139 -3.66 -0.99 -4.19
N LYS A 140 -4.79 -1.09 -3.49
CA LYS A 140 -6.10 -0.63 -3.98
C LYS A 140 -6.51 0.61 -3.20
N MET A 141 -7.25 1.51 -3.85
CA MET A 141 -7.74 2.72 -3.20
C MET A 141 -8.97 2.44 -2.36
N MET A 142 -9.04 3.12 -1.21
CA MET A 142 -10.24 3.17 -0.37
C MET A 142 -10.42 4.55 0.25
N TYR A 143 -11.64 4.85 0.69
CA TYR A 143 -11.96 6.02 1.50
C TYR A 143 -12.30 5.61 2.93
N TYR A 144 -12.03 6.50 3.88
CA TYR A 144 -12.37 6.33 5.28
C TYR A 144 -13.38 7.39 5.70
N VAL A 145 -14.53 6.96 6.20
CA VAL A 145 -15.59 7.85 6.69
C VAL A 145 -15.63 7.73 8.20
N GLU A 146 -15.34 8.81 8.93
CA GLU A 146 -15.40 8.81 10.39
C GLU A 146 -16.83 8.53 10.86
N ASP A 147 -16.96 7.64 11.85
CA ASP A 147 -18.24 7.31 12.45
C ASP A 147 -18.69 8.45 13.40
N PRO A 148 -19.86 9.07 13.19
CA PRO A 148 -20.32 10.17 14.04
C PRO A 148 -20.69 9.72 15.47
N CYS A 149 -20.97 8.44 15.68
CA CYS A 149 -21.32 7.85 16.97
C CYS A 149 -20.08 7.34 17.73
N GLU A 150 -19.01 6.97 17.02
CA GLU A 150 -17.82 6.38 17.60
C GLU A 150 -16.53 7.08 17.14
N GLN A 151 -16.12 8.11 17.89
CA GLN A 151 -14.93 8.90 17.58
C GLN A 151 -13.67 8.03 17.39
N GLY A 152 -12.89 8.33 16.34
CA GLY A 152 -11.66 7.61 15.98
C GLY A 152 -11.90 6.34 15.16
N TRP A 153 -13.14 5.85 15.09
CA TRP A 153 -13.51 4.76 14.19
C TRP A 153 -13.90 5.27 12.82
N ASN A 154 -13.47 4.55 11.79
CA ASN A 154 -13.72 4.92 10.40
C ASN A 154 -14.29 3.73 9.63
N ILE A 155 -15.38 3.95 8.93
CA ILE A 155 -15.96 3.01 7.98
C ILE A 155 -15.07 2.98 6.72
N SER A 156 -14.70 1.78 6.31
CA SER A 156 -13.85 1.49 5.16
C SER A 156 -14.68 1.32 3.90
N VAL A 157 -14.47 2.18 2.90
CA VAL A 157 -15.24 2.17 1.64
C VAL A 157 -14.32 1.91 0.44
N HIS A 158 -14.57 0.82 -0.29
CA HIS A 158 -13.82 0.50 -1.50
C HIS A 158 -14.16 1.47 -2.64
N VAL A 159 -13.14 1.86 -3.39
CA VAL A 159 -13.28 2.72 -4.57
C VAL A 159 -13.23 1.88 -5.82
N GLN A 160 -14.15 2.09 -6.75
CA GLN A 160 -14.02 1.54 -8.10
C GLN A 160 -13.08 2.44 -8.93
N PRO A 161 -12.09 1.87 -9.65
CA PRO A 161 -11.22 2.66 -10.53
C PRO A 161 -12.04 3.38 -11.60
N ARG A 162 -11.59 4.57 -11.99
CA ARG A 162 -12.30 5.39 -13.01
C ARG A 162 -12.35 4.75 -14.40
N ASP A 163 -11.46 3.79 -14.66
CA ASP A 163 -11.33 3.11 -15.95
C ASP A 163 -12.27 1.89 -16.08
N LEU A 164 -13.00 1.54 -15.02
CA LEU A 164 -13.99 0.45 -15.00
C LEU A 164 -15.40 1.03 -14.85
N TYR A 165 -15.89 1.75 -15.86
CA TYR A 165 -17.33 1.92 -16.01
C TYR A 165 -17.90 0.61 -16.59
N ASP A 166 -18.44 -0.23 -15.72
CA ASP A 166 -19.32 -1.32 -16.11
C ASP A 166 -20.62 -0.72 -16.66
N MET A 167 -20.67 -0.57 -17.98
CA MET A 167 -21.88 -0.22 -18.72
C MET A 167 -22.77 -1.45 -18.71
N GLY A 168 -23.41 -1.70 -17.55
CA GLY A 168 -24.05 -2.96 -17.20
C GLY A 168 -24.68 -3.69 -18.38
N ASP A 169 -24.34 -4.96 -18.51
CA ASP A 169 -24.82 -5.83 -19.58
C ASP A 169 -26.34 -5.65 -19.77
N SER A 170 -26.71 -5.02 -20.88
CA SER A 170 -28.07 -5.04 -21.39
C SER A 170 -28.36 -6.46 -21.86
N SER A 171 -28.64 -7.36 -20.93
CA SER A 171 -29.21 -8.67 -21.25
C SER A 171 -30.67 -8.45 -21.66
N PRO A 172 -31.07 -8.80 -22.90
CA PRO A 172 -32.47 -8.76 -23.27
C PRO A 172 -33.22 -9.84 -22.49
N SER A 173 -34.35 -9.43 -21.92
CA SER A 173 -35.39 -10.23 -21.28
C SER A 173 -35.80 -11.48 -22.05
#